data_AF-A0A962T6L3-F1
#
_entry.id   AF-A0A962T6L3-F1
#
_cell.length_a   1.000
_cell.length_b   1.000
_cell.length_c   1.000
_cell.angle_alpha   90.00
_cell.angle_beta   90.00
_cell.angle_gamma   90.00
#
_symmetry.space_group_name_H-M   'P 1'
#
loop_
_entity.id
_entity.type
_entity.pdbx_description
1 polymer ?
#
loop_
_entity_poly.entity_id
_entity_poly.type
_entity_poly.pdbx_seq_one_letter_code
_entity_poly.pdbx_strand_id
1 'polypeptide(L)'
;MIANDFATTYALSDPFFRAKQPYNIYESSRGAIRYHSHEIVSIERQGNLAKVKIKFDASVPEFEVRGHKISQPRKTFENTETWLFLGDDWYREYYDQTNEIRFTRY
;
A
#
# COMPACT_ATOMS: atom_id res chain seq x y z
N MET A 1 5.97 -0.55 -3.45
CA MET A 1 4.97 -0.59 -4.56
C MET A 1 5.73 -0.72 -5.85
N ILE A 2 5.46 -1.79 -6.61
CA ILE A 2 6.11 -2.03 -7.90
C ILE A 2 5.12 -1.61 -8.97
N ALA A 3 5.55 -0.80 -9.94
CA ALA A 3 4.67 -0.30 -10.99
C ALA A 3 4.01 -1.47 -11.74
N ASN A 4 2.67 -1.48 -11.78
CA ASN A 4 1.83 -2.50 -12.44
C ASN A 4 1.98 -3.96 -11.97
N ASP A 5 2.79 -4.25 -10.95
CA ASP A 5 2.84 -5.60 -10.37
C ASP A 5 1.93 -5.69 -9.14
N PHE A 6 0.63 -5.75 -9.42
CA PHE A 6 -0.41 -5.89 -8.41
C PHE A 6 -0.37 -7.25 -7.73
N ALA A 7 0.07 -8.30 -8.44
CA ALA A 7 0.22 -9.64 -7.89
C ALA A 7 1.28 -9.68 -6.78
N THR A 8 2.47 -9.13 -7.04
CA THR A 8 3.55 -9.05 -6.05
C THR A 8 3.16 -8.14 -4.90
N THR A 9 2.53 -6.99 -5.19
CA THR A 9 2.09 -6.07 -4.13
C THR A 9 1.00 -6.70 -3.24
N TYR A 10 0.12 -7.53 -3.81
CA TYR A 10 -0.89 -8.27 -3.07
C TYR A 10 -0.27 -9.42 -2.25
N ALA A 11 0.70 -10.15 -2.81
CA ALA A 11 1.39 -11.23 -2.12
C ALA A 11 2.11 -10.76 -0.84
N LEU A 12 2.64 -9.53 -0.87
CA LEU A 12 3.30 -8.88 0.27
C LEU A 12 2.32 -8.34 1.33
N SER A 13 1.01 -8.31 1.05
CA SER A 13 0.02 -7.92 2.05
C SER A 13 -0.20 -9.02 3.08
N ASP A 14 -0.51 -8.61 4.31
CA ASP A 14 -0.76 -9.53 5.41
C ASP A 14 -1.89 -10.55 5.10
N PRO A 15 -1.80 -11.77 5.67
CA PRO A 15 -2.80 -12.81 5.43
C PRO A 15 -4.23 -12.42 5.84
N PHE A 16 -4.41 -11.55 6.84
CA PHE A 16 -5.74 -11.12 7.31
C PHE A 16 -6.42 -10.22 6.28
N PHE A 17 -5.65 -9.33 5.65
CA PHE A 17 -6.10 -8.54 4.50
C PHE A 17 -6.48 -9.44 3.34
N ARG A 18 -5.59 -10.37 2.95
CA ARG A 18 -5.84 -11.27 1.81
C ARG A 18 -7.07 -12.16 2.00
N ALA A 19 -7.35 -12.58 3.24
CA ALA A 19 -8.55 -13.34 3.57
C ALA A 19 -9.85 -12.54 3.40
N LYS A 20 -9.81 -11.21 3.59
CA LYS A 20 -10.99 -10.33 3.48
C LYS A 20 -11.14 -9.68 2.12
N GLN A 21 -10.05 -9.50 1.38
CA GLN A 21 -10.03 -8.83 0.10
C GLN A 21 -9.40 -9.76 -0.95
N PRO A 22 -10.23 -10.52 -1.68
CA PRO A 22 -9.80 -11.33 -2.81
C PRO A 22 -9.00 -10.54 -3.85
N TYR A 23 -8.04 -11.18 -4.51
CA TYR A 23 -7.14 -10.56 -5.47
C TYR A 23 -7.87 -9.82 -6.61
N ASN A 24 -8.95 -10.39 -7.16
CA ASN A 24 -9.75 -9.78 -8.21
C ASN A 24 -10.38 -8.43 -7.78
N ILE A 25 -10.82 -8.33 -6.52
CA ILE A 25 -11.34 -7.09 -5.96
C ILE A 25 -10.20 -6.10 -5.73
N TYR A 26 -9.06 -6.57 -5.20
CA TYR A 26 -7.86 -5.76 -5.02
C TYR A 26 -7.37 -5.13 -6.34
N GLU A 27 -7.23 -5.93 -7.39
CA GLU A 27 -6.79 -5.51 -8.72
C GLU A 27 -7.74 -4.45 -9.31
N SER A 28 -9.05 -4.69 -9.26
CA SER A 28 -10.06 -3.75 -9.78
C SER A 28 -10.05 -2.37 -9.09
N SER A 29 -9.57 -2.30 -7.84
CA SER A 29 -9.48 -1.05 -7.08
C SER A 29 -8.20 -0.25 -7.32
N ARG A 30 -7.18 -0.87 -7.95
CA ARG A 30 -5.83 -0.32 -8.08
C ARG A 30 -5.56 0.17 -9.50
N GLY A 31 -6.43 1.06 -10.01
CA GLY A 31 -6.41 1.49 -11.42
C GLY A 31 -5.80 2.86 -11.70
N ALA A 32 -5.70 3.76 -10.72
CA ALA A 32 -5.48 5.18 -11.03
C ALA A 32 -4.15 5.76 -10.54
N ILE A 33 -3.42 5.14 -9.61
CA ILE A 33 -2.20 5.79 -9.07
C ILE A 33 -0.96 5.33 -9.86
N ARG A 34 -0.28 6.27 -10.52
CA ARG A 34 1.01 6.04 -11.18
C ARG A 34 2.14 6.41 -10.22
N TYR A 35 2.96 5.43 -9.85
CA TYR A 35 4.16 5.63 -9.04
C TYR A 35 5.37 5.87 -9.94
N HIS A 36 6.14 6.93 -9.67
CA HIS A 36 7.29 7.34 -10.49
C HIS A 36 8.63 7.03 -9.84
N SER A 37 8.69 7.09 -8.52
CA SER A 37 9.90 6.83 -7.74
C SER A 37 9.51 6.28 -6.38
N HIS A 38 10.43 5.53 -5.76
CA HIS A 38 10.31 5.11 -4.37
C HIS A 38 11.69 5.10 -3.73
N GLU A 39 11.73 5.45 -2.44
CA GLU A 39 12.93 5.48 -1.61
C GLU A 39 12.55 4.98 -0.22
N ILE A 40 13.36 4.08 0.34
CA ILE A 40 13.26 3.70 1.75
C ILE A 40 14.10 4.68 2.55
N VAL A 41 13.43 5.51 3.36
CA VAL A 41 14.05 6.55 4.17
C VAL A 41 14.63 5.96 5.46
N SER A 42 13.88 5.06 6.10
CA SER A 42 14.32 4.40 7.33
C SER A 42 13.59 3.07 7.54
N ILE A 43 14.25 2.19 8.30
CA ILE A 43 13.67 0.94 8.79
C ILE A 43 13.95 0.86 10.29
N GLU A 44 12.89 0.86 11.08
CA GLU A 44 12.95 0.70 12.54
C GLU A 44 12.34 -0.64 12.92
N ARG A 45 13.17 -1.59 13.38
CA ARG A 45 12.70 -2.94 13.77
C ARG A 45 12.57 -3.05 15.29
N GLN A 46 11.44 -3.58 15.73
CA GLN A 46 11.16 -3.92 17.13
C GLN A 46 10.59 -5.35 17.19
N GLY A 47 11.45 -6.34 17.42
CA GLY A 47 11.08 -7.75 17.45
C GLY A 47 10.51 -8.24 16.10
N ASN A 48 9.23 -8.62 16.13
CA ASN A 48 8.46 -9.09 14.97
C ASN A 48 7.72 -7.97 14.24
N LEU A 49 7.96 -6.71 14.60
CA LEU A 49 7.40 -5.53 13.95
C LEU A 49 8.53 -4.73 13.32
N ALA A 50 8.26 -4.15 12.15
CA ALA A 50 9.14 -3.16 11.55
C ALA A 50 8.31 -1.97 11.04
N LYS A 51 8.77 -0.76 11.30
CA LYS A 51 8.25 0.46 10.69
C LYS A 51 9.18 0.87 9.57
N VAL A 52 8.66 0.90 8.35
CA VAL A 52 9.41 1.24 7.15
C VAL A 52 8.89 2.59 6.66
N LYS A 53 9.71 3.63 6.77
CA LYS A 53 9.39 4.94 6.22
C LYS A 53 9.76 4.95 4.74
N ILE A 54 8.77 5.18 3.89
CA ILE A 54 8.94 5.26 2.44
C ILE A 54 8.59 6.67 1.96
N LYS A 55 9.38 7.14 1.01
CA LYS A 55 9.10 8.34 0.22
C LYS A 55 8.86 7.92 -1.22
N PHE A 56 7.78 8.39 -1.82
CA PHE A 56 7.46 8.02 -3.19
C PHE A 56 6.81 9.18 -3.93
N ASP A 57 7.09 9.26 -5.23
CA ASP A 57 6.36 10.18 -6.11
C ASP A 57 5.21 9.45 -6.77
N ALA A 58 4.01 10.01 -6.68
CA ALA A 58 2.83 9.48 -7.34
C ALA A 58 2.05 10.57 -8.07
N SER A 59 1.40 10.20 -9.17
CA SER A 59 0.43 11.03 -9.87
C SER A 59 -0.83 10.22 -10.15
N VAL A 60 -1.97 10.88 -10.16
CA VAL A 60 -3.23 10.29 -10.58
C VAL A 60 -3.61 10.92 -11.91
N PRO A 61 -3.56 10.18 -13.04
CA PRO A 61 -3.98 10.70 -14.34
C PRO A 61 -5.48 11.03 -14.27
N GLU A 62 -5.94 11.96 -15.11
CA GLU A 62 -7.35 12.37 -15.13
C GLU A 62 -8.26 11.15 -15.38
N PHE A 63 -9.16 10.89 -14.45
CA PHE A 63 -10.18 9.86 -14.56
C PHE A 63 -11.50 10.35 -13.97
N GLU A 64 -12.61 9.87 -14.52
CA GLU A 64 -13.94 10.25 -14.09
C GLU A 64 -14.53 9.16 -13.19
N VAL A 65 -14.92 9.53 -11.97
CA VAL A 65 -15.62 8.65 -11.03
C VAL A 65 -16.92 9.31 -10.63
N ARG A 66 -18.04 8.67 -10.94
CA ARG A 66 -19.40 9.15 -10.57
C ARG A 66 -19.65 10.60 -11.01
N GLY A 67 -19.19 10.99 -12.20
CA GLY A 67 -19.36 12.35 -12.74
C GLY A 67 -18.36 13.39 -12.21
N HIS A 68 -17.45 13.01 -11.31
CA HIS A 68 -16.38 13.88 -10.84
C HIS A 68 -15.07 13.54 -11.55
N LYS A 69 -14.46 14.55 -12.18
CA LYS A 69 -13.09 14.46 -12.68
C LYS A 69 -12.11 14.54 -11.52
N ILE A 70 -11.37 13.46 -11.31
CA ILE A 70 -10.30 13.40 -10.33
C ILE A 70 -8.99 13.37 -11.11
N SER A 71 -8.11 14.32 -10.80
CA SER A 71 -6.75 14.39 -11.34
C SER A 71 -5.85 14.90 -10.24
N GLN A 72 -4.68 14.28 -10.08
CA GLN A 72 -3.68 14.73 -9.13
C GLN A 72 -2.33 14.79 -9.82
N PRO A 73 -1.72 15.98 -9.94
CA PRO A 73 -0.39 16.11 -10.52
C PRO A 73 0.63 15.33 -9.68
N ARG A 74 1.79 15.04 -10.28
CA ARG A 74 2.88 14.35 -9.59
C ARG A 74 3.21 15.07 -8.29
N LYS A 75 3.08 14.36 -7.18
CA LYS A 75 3.39 14.85 -5.84
C LYS A 75 4.22 13.81 -5.11
N THR A 76 5.13 14.30 -4.28
CA THR A 76 5.90 13.47 -3.36
C THR A 76 5.07 13.22 -2.11
N PHE A 77 5.00 11.95 -1.71
CA PHE A 77 4.33 11.49 -0.50
C PHE A 77 5.35 10.80 0.39
N GLU A 78 5.17 10.98 1.70
CA GLU A 78 5.85 10.17 2.71
C GLU A 78 4.80 9.34 3.43
N ASN A 79 5.08 8.04 3.58
CA ASN A 79 4.23 7.13 4.35
C ASN A 79 5.11 6.25 5.24
N THR A 80 4.60 5.88 6.40
CA THR A 80 5.21 4.87 7.26
C THR A 80 4.36 3.61 7.16
N GLU A 81 4.95 2.54 6.63
CA GLU A 81 4.32 1.23 6.55
C GLU A 81 4.72 0.39 7.77
N THR A 82 3.76 -0.29 8.37
CA THR A 82 4.02 -1.32 9.38
C THR A 82 4.19 -2.66 8.69
N TRP A 83 5.24 -3.39 9.04
CA TRP A 83 5.53 -4.74 8.58
C TRP A 83 5.54 -5.70 9.76
N LEU A 84 4.96 -6.87 9.55
CA LEU A 84 4.75 -7.91 10.54
C LEU A 84 5.54 -9.14 10.13
N PHE A 85 6.36 -9.69 11.02
CA PHE A 85 7.03 -10.96 10.84
C PHE A 85 6.10 -12.08 11.32
N LEU A 86 5.60 -12.89 10.38
CA LEU A 86 4.63 -13.96 10.66
C LEU A 86 5.15 -15.27 10.07
N GLY A 87 5.36 -16.27 10.93
CA GLY A 87 6.02 -17.51 10.53
C GLY A 87 7.48 -17.23 10.18
N ASP A 88 7.81 -17.35 8.89
CA ASP A 88 9.17 -17.18 8.36
C ASP A 88 9.32 -15.98 7.41
N ASP A 89 8.29 -15.15 7.24
CA ASP A 89 8.30 -14.05 6.26
C ASP A 89 7.71 -12.73 6.79
N TRP A 90 8.06 -11.64 6.12
CA TRP A 90 7.59 -10.29 6.40
C TRP A 90 6.41 -9.92 5.51
N TYR A 91 5.34 -9.48 6.15
CA TYR A 91 4.15 -9.02 5.47
C TYR A 91 3.84 -7.58 5.84
N ARG A 92 3.47 -6.78 4.86
CA ARG A 92 3.00 -5.42 5.09
C ARG A 92 1.59 -5.46 5.66
N GLU A 93 1.42 -4.85 6.82
CA GLU A 93 0.12 -4.62 7.43
C GLU A 93 -0.73 -3.75 6.51
N TYR A 94 -1.95 -4.20 6.22
CA TYR A 94 -2.92 -3.34 5.56
C TYR A 94 -3.40 -2.25 6.52
N TYR A 95 -3.17 -1.00 6.11
CA TYR A 95 -3.71 0.17 6.76
C TYR A 95 -4.44 1.03 5.73
N ASP A 96 -5.75 1.19 5.90
CA ASP A 96 -6.54 2.14 5.13
C ASP A 96 -6.46 3.52 5.81
N GLN A 97 -5.72 4.47 5.23
CA GLN A 97 -5.58 5.81 5.79
C GLN A 97 -6.88 6.62 5.78
N THR A 98 -7.82 6.32 4.88
CA THR A 98 -9.06 7.09 4.71
C THR A 98 -10.10 6.71 5.77
N ASN A 99 -10.14 5.44 6.16
CA ASN A 99 -11.07 4.90 7.13
C ASN A 99 -10.41 4.52 8.47
N GLU A 100 -9.08 4.72 8.59
CA GLU A 100 -8.24 4.30 9.73
C GLU A 100 -8.42 2.81 10.10
N ILE A 101 -8.68 1.97 9.09
CA ILE A 101 -8.94 0.54 9.29
C ILE A 101 -7.62 -0.22 9.24
N ARG A 102 -7.35 -0.98 10.30
CA ARG A 102 -6.36 -2.07 10.36
C ARG A 102 -7.05 -3.36 10.76
N PHE A 103 -6.55 -4.49 10.25
CA PHE A 103 -7.11 -5.81 10.58
C PHE A 103 -6.40 -6.51 11.75
N THR A 104 -5.30 -5.93 12.19
CA THR A 104 -4.40 -6.44 13.22
C THR A 104 -4.55 -5.62 14.51
N ARG A 105 -4.46 -6.31 15.65
CA ARG A 105 -4.43 -5.71 16.98
C ARG A 105 -3.20 -6.25 17.71
N TYR A 106 -2.35 -5.35 18.17
CA TYR A 106 -1.14 -5.62 18.95
C TYR A 106 -1.13 -4.77 20.21
#